data_AF-Q9XY23-F1
#
_entry.id   AF-Q9XY23-F1
#
_cell.length_a   1.000
_cell.length_b   1.000
_cell.length_c   1.000
_cell.angle_alpha   90.00
_cell.angle_beta   90.00
_cell.angle_gamma   90.00
#
_symmetry.space_group_name_H-M   'P 1'
#
loop_
_entity.id
_entity.type
_entity.pdbx_description
1 polymer ?
#
loop_
_entity_poly.entity_id
_entity_poly.type
_entity_poly.pdbx_seq_one_letter_code
_entity_poly.pdbx_strand_id
1 'polypeptide(L)'
;IPCAVLMGANLANEVAEGKFCETTIGCTDKKYGKVLRDLFQANHFRVVVVDDADAVEVCGALKNIVACGAGFVDGLKLGDNTKAAVIRLGLMEMIRFVDVFYPGSKLSTFFESCGVADLITTCY
;
A
#
# COMPACT_ATOMS: atom_id res chain seq x y z
N ILE A 1 0.68 17.77 16.00
CA ILE A 1 -0.73 17.60 15.58
C ILE A 1 -0.98 16.11 15.34
N PRO A 2 -2.16 15.57 15.64
CA PRO A 2 -2.52 14.22 15.20
C PRO A 2 -2.40 14.13 13.67
N CYS A 3 -1.83 13.03 13.17
CA CYS A 3 -1.60 12.79 11.75
C CYS A 3 -2.26 11.49 11.32
N ALA A 4 -2.79 11.47 10.10
CA ALA A 4 -3.32 10.29 9.44
C ALA A 4 -2.64 10.17 8.07
N VAL A 5 -2.63 8.97 7.52
CA VAL A 5 -1.94 8.68 6.25
C VAL A 5 -2.92 8.13 5.23
N LEU A 6 -2.65 8.37 3.95
CA LEU A 6 -3.39 7.85 2.81
C LEU A 6 -2.39 7.19 1.86
N MET A 7 -2.49 5.86 1.70
CA MET A 7 -1.60 5.05 0.88
C MET A 7 -2.42 4.02 0.09
N GLY A 8 -2.02 3.68 -1.13
CA GLY A 8 -2.72 2.71 -1.96
C GLY A 8 -2.25 2.69 -3.41
N ALA A 9 -2.79 1.79 -4.21
CA ALA A 9 -2.55 1.72 -5.65
C ALA A 9 -3.29 2.86 -6.39
N ASN A 10 -2.71 4.07 -6.36
CA ASN A 10 -3.36 5.29 -6.85
C ASN A 10 -2.46 6.09 -7.81
N LEU A 11 -2.17 5.50 -8.98
CA LEU A 11 -1.44 6.18 -10.05
C LEU A 11 -2.07 7.55 -10.36
N ALA A 12 -1.31 8.62 -10.17
CA ALA A 12 -1.84 9.98 -10.15
C ALA A 12 -2.62 10.37 -11.42
N ASN A 13 -2.12 9.96 -12.59
CA ASN A 13 -2.80 10.23 -13.86
C ASN A 13 -4.14 9.50 -13.96
N GLU A 14 -4.22 8.26 -13.48
CA GLU A 14 -5.47 7.49 -13.52
C GLU A 14 -6.52 8.05 -12.57
N VAL A 15 -6.09 8.48 -11.39
CA VAL A 15 -6.96 9.20 -10.44
C VAL A 15 -7.49 10.49 -11.06
N ALA A 16 -6.63 11.27 -11.72
CA ALA A 16 -7.01 12.52 -12.38
C ALA A 16 -7.96 12.31 -13.56
N GLU A 17 -7.84 11.19 -14.27
CA GLU A 17 -8.74 10.77 -15.35
C GLU A 17 -10.08 10.19 -14.85
N GLY A 18 -10.26 10.05 -13.53
CA GLY A 18 -11.46 9.45 -12.94
C GLY A 18 -11.57 7.95 -13.18
N LYS A 19 -10.45 7.25 -13.43
CA LYS A 19 -10.44 5.79 -13.45
C LYS A 19 -10.63 5.24 -12.05
N PHE A 20 -11.28 4.08 -11.95
CA PHE A 20 -11.53 3.44 -10.67
C PHE A 20 -10.23 3.01 -10.00
N CYS A 21 -10.06 3.39 -8.74
CA CYS A 21 -9.02 2.85 -7.85
C CYS A 21 -9.47 2.82 -6.39
N GLU A 22 -8.67 2.14 -5.56
CA GLU A 22 -8.91 2.01 -4.12
C GLU A 22 -7.71 2.53 -3.32
N THR A 23 -7.96 3.10 -2.14
CA THR A 23 -6.91 3.56 -1.23
C THR A 23 -7.24 3.19 0.22
N THR A 24 -6.22 3.23 1.07
CA THR A 24 -6.32 2.93 2.49
C THR A 24 -5.90 4.16 3.29
N ILE A 25 -6.78 4.60 4.19
CA ILE A 25 -6.47 5.62 5.20
C ILE A 25 -6.13 4.93 6.51
N GLY A 26 -4.91 5.19 7.01
CA GLY A 26 -4.48 4.81 8.35
C GLY A 26 -4.79 5.92 9.35
N CYS A 27 -5.72 5.67 10.29
CA CYS A 27 -6.12 6.66 11.29
C CYS A 27 -6.57 5.99 12.59
N THR A 28 -5.91 6.34 13.70
CA THR A 28 -6.21 5.79 15.04
C THR A 28 -7.47 6.41 15.66
N ASP A 29 -7.83 7.65 15.31
CA ASP A 29 -9.07 8.29 15.74
C ASP A 29 -10.22 7.99 14.76
N LYS A 30 -11.16 7.15 15.18
CA LYS A 30 -12.33 6.76 14.37
C LYS A 30 -13.20 7.93 13.91
N LYS A 31 -13.33 9.00 14.71
CA LYS A 31 -14.12 10.18 14.32
C LYS A 31 -13.40 10.91 13.20
N TYR A 32 -12.10 11.10 13.34
CA TYR A 32 -11.28 11.77 12.33
C TYR A 32 -11.17 10.93 11.05
N GLY A 33 -10.99 9.62 11.16
CA GLY A 33 -10.97 8.69 10.03
C GLY A 33 -12.25 8.72 9.19
N LYS A 34 -13.43 8.86 9.83
CA LYS A 34 -14.69 9.03 9.11
C LYS A 34 -14.73 10.34 8.32
N VAL A 35 -14.28 11.44 8.93
CA VAL A 35 -14.22 12.76 8.26
C VAL A 35 -13.30 12.68 7.04
N LEU A 36 -12.11 12.09 7.19
CA LEU A 36 -11.17 11.92 6.09
C LEU A 36 -11.70 11.01 4.98
N ARG A 37 -12.34 9.90 5.35
CA ARG A 37 -12.99 9.02 4.37
C ARG A 37 -14.04 9.78 3.57
N ASP A 38 -14.95 10.46 4.24
CA ASP A 38 -16.04 11.18 3.58
C ASP A 38 -15.51 12.36 2.73
N LEU A 39 -14.32 12.89 3.05
CA LEU A 39 -13.63 13.93 2.27
C LEU A 39 -12.99 13.39 0.99
N PHE A 40 -12.33 12.23 1.04
CA PHE A 40 -11.59 11.67 -0.11
C PHE A 40 -12.40 10.69 -0.96
N GLN A 41 -13.45 10.07 -0.40
CA GLN A 41 -14.31 9.13 -1.12
C GLN A 41 -14.98 9.79 -2.33
N ALA A 42 -14.88 9.15 -3.49
CA ALA A 42 -15.56 9.55 -4.71
C ALA A 42 -16.08 8.32 -5.49
N ASN A 43 -16.86 8.55 -6.55
CA ASN A 43 -17.43 7.47 -7.38
C ASN A 43 -16.36 6.52 -7.96
N HIS A 44 -15.17 7.04 -8.24
CA HIS A 44 -14.05 6.31 -8.83
C HIS A 44 -12.86 6.19 -7.86
N PHE A 45 -13.00 6.64 -6.62
CA PHE A 45 -11.94 6.63 -5.62
C PHE A 45 -12.49 6.08 -4.31
N ARG A 46 -12.30 4.77 -4.10
CA ARG A 46 -12.84 4.06 -2.93
C ARG A 46 -11.84 4.09 -1.79
N VAL A 47 -12.30 4.46 -0.60
CA VAL A 47 -11.49 4.61 0.61
C VAL A 47 -11.87 3.57 1.65
N VAL A 48 -10.88 2.79 2.11
CA VAL A 48 -10.96 1.93 3.30
C VAL A 48 -10.22 2.61 4.44
N VAL A 49 -10.79 2.62 5.65
CA VAL A 49 -10.14 3.18 6.84
C VAL A 49 -9.73 2.04 7.77
N VAL A 50 -8.46 2.05 8.18
CA VAL A 50 -7.90 1.12 9.17
C VAL A 50 -7.31 1.89 10.34
N ASP A 51 -7.24 1.24 11.50
CA ASP A 51 -6.70 1.78 12.76
C ASP A 51 -5.20 1.49 12.93
N ASP A 52 -4.48 1.21 11.84
CA ASP A 52 -3.07 0.79 11.80
C ASP A 52 -2.26 1.75 10.91
N ALA A 53 -2.10 3.00 11.40
CA ALA A 53 -1.47 4.06 10.61
C ALA A 53 0.00 3.77 10.27
N ASP A 54 0.74 3.20 11.21
CA ASP A 54 2.16 2.89 11.04
C ASP A 54 2.36 1.86 9.93
N ALA A 55 1.60 0.75 9.93
CA ALA A 55 1.73 -0.25 8.87
C ALA A 55 1.31 0.29 7.50
N VAL A 56 0.25 1.10 7.42
CA VAL A 56 -0.19 1.73 6.17
C VAL A 56 0.92 2.60 5.58
N GLU A 57 1.56 3.44 6.41
CA GLU A 57 2.64 4.33 5.97
C GLU A 57 3.90 3.56 5.56
N VAL A 58 4.31 2.60 6.39
CA VAL A 58 5.52 1.80 6.16
C VAL A 58 5.39 0.94 4.91
N CYS A 59 4.21 0.40 4.60
CA CYS A 59 3.97 -0.31 3.33
C CYS A 59 4.29 0.58 2.12
N GLY A 60 3.85 1.85 2.15
CA GLY A 60 4.11 2.83 1.10
C GLY A 60 5.60 3.15 0.90
N ALA A 61 6.41 3.06 1.96
CA ALA A 61 7.85 3.22 1.88
C ALA A 61 8.56 1.96 1.36
N LEU A 62 8.26 0.81 1.95
CA LEU A 62 8.98 -0.45 1.67
C LEU A 62 8.68 -1.01 0.28
N LYS A 63 7.50 -0.73 -0.30
CA LYS A 63 7.16 -1.19 -1.66
C LYS A 63 8.21 -0.78 -2.70
N ASN A 64 8.82 0.40 -2.53
CA ASN A 64 9.80 0.93 -3.49
C ASN A 64 11.10 0.12 -3.49
N ILE A 65 11.47 -0.48 -2.36
CA ILE A 65 12.63 -1.38 -2.26
C ILE A 65 12.34 -2.66 -3.05
N VAL A 66 11.15 -3.22 -2.88
CA VAL A 66 10.73 -4.43 -3.61
C VAL A 66 10.59 -4.14 -5.10
N ALA A 67 10.05 -2.98 -5.48
CA ALA A 67 9.95 -2.53 -6.87
C ALA A 67 11.31 -2.38 -7.54
N CYS A 68 12.33 -1.88 -6.83
CA CYS A 68 13.71 -1.85 -7.33
C CYS A 68 14.21 -3.29 -7.65
N GLY A 69 13.95 -4.24 -6.75
CA GLY A 69 14.26 -5.66 -6.98
C GLY A 69 13.50 -6.25 -8.17
N ALA A 70 12.21 -5.92 -8.34
CA ALA A 70 11.41 -6.31 -9.49
C ALA A 70 11.97 -5.71 -10.81
N GLY A 71 12.42 -4.46 -10.78
CA GLY A 71 13.09 -3.81 -11.91
C GLY A 71 14.42 -4.47 -12.30
N PHE A 72 15.17 -5.02 -11.35
CA PHE A 72 16.35 -5.85 -11.67
C PHE A 72 15.96 -7.13 -12.41
N VAL A 73 14.86 -7.77 -12.02
CA VAL A 73 14.33 -8.95 -12.73
C VAL A 73 13.96 -8.61 -14.18
N ASP A 74 13.32 -7.47 -14.39
CA ASP A 74 12.99 -6.97 -15.74
C ASP A 74 14.26 -6.69 -16.55
N GLY A 75 15.24 -5.98 -15.96
CA GLY A 75 16.51 -5.66 -16.61
C GLY A 75 17.34 -6.89 -16.97
N LEU A 76 17.26 -7.95 -16.15
CA LEU A 76 17.93 -9.23 -16.38
C LEU A 76 17.11 -10.21 -17.24
N LYS A 77 15.88 -9.85 -17.64
CA LYS A 77 14.97 -10.66 -18.46
C LYS A 77 14.70 -12.07 -17.88
N LEU A 78 14.56 -12.19 -16.56
CA LEU A 78 14.38 -13.49 -15.89
C LEU A 78 12.92 -14.01 -15.92
N GLY A 79 12.01 -13.24 -16.50
CA GLY A 79 10.61 -13.59 -16.74
C GLY A 79 9.68 -13.40 -15.54
N ASP A 80 8.38 -13.47 -15.81
CA ASP A 80 7.32 -13.08 -14.86
C ASP A 80 7.25 -14.00 -13.62
N ASN A 81 7.60 -15.28 -13.75
CA ASN A 81 7.60 -16.19 -12.60
C ASN A 81 8.64 -15.78 -11.55
N THR A 82 9.84 -15.39 -12.00
CA THR A 82 10.88 -14.86 -11.11
C THR A 82 10.43 -13.55 -10.49
N LYS A 83 9.79 -12.67 -11.27
CA LYS A 83 9.29 -11.38 -10.80
C LYS A 83 8.22 -11.56 -9.72
N ALA A 84 7.26 -12.47 -9.95
CA ALA A 84 6.22 -12.82 -8.98
C ALA A 84 6.83 -13.40 -7.69
N ALA A 85 7.88 -14.22 -7.78
CA ALA A 85 8.58 -14.74 -6.62
C ALA A 85 9.25 -13.62 -5.80
N VAL A 86 9.88 -12.64 -6.47
CA VAL A 86 10.46 -11.45 -5.83
C VAL A 86 9.40 -10.61 -5.13
N ILE A 87 8.27 -10.33 -5.80
CA ILE A 87 7.16 -9.57 -5.21
C ILE A 87 6.61 -10.29 -3.97
N ARG A 88 6.36 -11.60 -4.06
CA ARG A 88 5.85 -12.40 -2.94
C ARG A 88 6.82 -12.41 -1.76
N LEU A 89 8.11 -12.62 -2.00
CA LEU A 89 9.14 -12.59 -0.96
C LEU A 89 9.26 -11.19 -0.35
N GLY A 90 9.25 -10.14 -1.18
CA GLY A 90 9.26 -8.76 -0.73
C GLY A 90 8.07 -8.42 0.17
N LEU A 91 6.86 -8.88 -0.17
CA LEU A 91 5.69 -8.71 0.71
C LEU A 91 5.89 -9.40 2.07
N MET A 92 6.48 -10.61 2.11
CA MET A 92 6.77 -11.29 3.36
C MET A 92 7.83 -10.55 4.19
N GLU A 93 8.83 -9.96 3.54
CA GLU A 93 9.83 -9.12 4.21
C GLU A 93 9.23 -7.82 4.74
N MET A 94 8.30 -7.19 4.01
CA MET A 94 7.54 -6.04 4.49
C MET A 94 6.74 -6.38 5.76
N ILE A 95 6.01 -7.50 5.75
CA ILE A 95 5.26 -7.98 6.92
C ILE A 95 6.19 -8.21 8.10
N ARG A 96 7.31 -8.90 7.88
CA ARG A 96 8.30 -9.19 8.93
C ARG A 96 8.95 -7.93 9.48
N PHE A 97 9.26 -6.96 8.63
CA PHE A 97 9.84 -5.69 9.05
C PHE A 97 8.86 -4.94 9.96
N VAL A 98 7.60 -4.81 9.55
CA VAL A 98 6.58 -4.15 10.36
C VAL A 98 6.35 -4.88 11.68
N ASP A 99 6.26 -6.21 11.68
CA ASP A 99 6.09 -7.00 12.91
C ASP A 99 7.24 -6.77 13.93
N VAL A 100 8.47 -6.60 13.44
CA VAL A 100 9.66 -6.35 14.28
C VAL A 100 9.74 -4.91 14.79
N PHE A 101 9.49 -3.92 13.92
CA PHE A 101 9.72 -2.50 14.23
C PHE A 101 8.47 -1.76 14.72
N TYR A 102 7.28 -2.27 14.40
CA TYR A 102 5.97 -1.71 14.72
C TYR A 102 5.05 -2.83 15.27
N PRO A 103 5.39 -3.38 16.45
CA PRO A 103 4.65 -4.51 17.02
C PRO A 103 3.18 -4.13 17.30
N GLY A 104 2.27 -5.04 16.98
CA GLY A 104 0.82 -4.84 17.15
C GLY A 104 0.07 -4.44 15.88
N SER A 105 0.78 -4.22 14.76
CA SER A 105 0.16 -4.09 13.44
C SER A 105 -0.58 -5.36 13.01
N LYS A 106 -1.59 -5.17 12.16
CA LYS A 106 -2.51 -6.25 11.76
C LYS A 106 -2.08 -6.81 10.41
N LEU A 107 -1.99 -8.14 10.32
CA LEU A 107 -1.71 -8.82 9.05
C LEU A 107 -2.75 -8.46 7.96
N SER A 108 -3.99 -8.17 8.35
CA SER A 108 -5.04 -7.71 7.42
C SER A 108 -4.67 -6.41 6.69
N THR A 109 -3.89 -5.52 7.31
CA THR A 109 -3.48 -4.24 6.69
C THR A 109 -2.69 -4.45 5.40
N PHE A 110 -1.90 -5.53 5.30
CA PHE A 110 -1.12 -5.85 4.11
C PHE A 110 -1.96 -6.35 2.93
N PHE A 111 -3.20 -6.79 3.20
CA PHE A 111 -4.15 -7.19 2.17
C PHE A 111 -5.06 -6.04 1.71
N GLU A 112 -4.96 -4.87 2.34
CA GLU A 112 -5.59 -3.64 1.87
C GLU A 112 -4.80 -3.01 0.71
N SER A 113 -5.37 -1.97 0.09
CA SER A 113 -4.75 -1.30 -1.07
C SER A 113 -3.32 -0.82 -0.80
N CYS A 114 -3.04 -0.27 0.40
CA CYS A 114 -1.69 0.20 0.78
C CYS A 114 -0.61 -0.89 0.78
N GLY A 115 -0.98 -2.16 0.91
CA GLY A 115 -0.05 -3.28 0.95
C GLY A 115 0.09 -3.92 -0.43
N VAL A 116 -0.64 -5.02 -0.64
CA VAL A 116 -0.49 -5.88 -1.81
C VAL A 116 -0.79 -5.17 -3.14
N ALA A 117 -1.84 -4.33 -3.20
CA ALA A 117 -2.24 -3.71 -4.47
C ALA A 117 -1.22 -2.65 -4.91
N ASP A 118 -0.78 -1.81 -3.99
CA ASP A 118 0.21 -0.77 -4.25
C ASP A 118 1.58 -1.36 -4.58
N LEU A 119 1.97 -2.43 -3.87
CA LEU A 119 3.16 -3.19 -4.18
C LEU A 119 3.13 -3.75 -5.61
N ILE A 120 2.06 -4.43 -6.00
CA ILE A 120 1.91 -4.97 -7.35
C ILE A 120 2.00 -3.85 -8.39
N THR A 121 1.23 -2.78 -8.21
CA THR A 121 1.18 -1.66 -9.16
C THR A 121 2.52 -0.96 -9.31
N THR A 122 3.32 -0.88 -8.24
CA THR A 122 4.66 -0.26 -8.29
C THR A 122 5.70 -1.17 -8.94
N CYS A 123 5.53 -2.50 -8.85
CA CYS A 123 6.46 -3.47 -9.41
C CYS A 123 6.28 -3.71 -10.92
N TYR A 124 5.19 -3.27 -11.54
CA TYR A 124 4.89 -3.43 -12.97
C TYR A 124 4.90 -2.09 -13.70
#